data_AF-A0A090T2W9-F1
#
_entry.id   AF-A0A090T2W9-F1
#
_cell.length_a   1.000
_cell.length_b   1.000
_cell.length_c   1.000
_cell.angle_alpha   90.00
_cell.angle_beta   90.00
_cell.angle_gamma   90.00
#
_symmetry.space_group_name_H-M   'P 1'
#
loop_
_entity.id
_entity.type
_entity.pdbx_description
1 polymer ?
#
loop_
_entity_poly.entity_id
_entity_poly.type
_entity_poly.pdbx_seq_one_letter_code
_entity_poly.pdbx_strand_id
1 'polypeptide(L)'
;MIKYHAAQSQPGTDKTWLDPEAILKANSRCTDCHQPQYLQKDSWTHDVHAKNLTCTNCHSVHAEKAKVLSYDHKTKIKMCVDCHKDFNEKREEEGK
;
A
#
# COMPACT_ATOMS: atom_id res chain seq x y z
N MET A 1 -20.82 7.14 0.00
CA MET A 1 -19.63 6.37 0.44
C MET A 1 -18.50 6.67 -0.53
N ILE A 2 -17.45 7.35 -0.07
CA ILE A 2 -16.26 7.56 -0.90
C ILE A 2 -15.53 6.23 -0.96
N LYS A 3 -15.73 5.51 -2.07
CA LYS A 3 -15.08 4.22 -2.33
C LYS A 3 -13.71 4.55 -2.92
N TYR A 4 -12.64 4.04 -2.32
CA TYR A 4 -11.30 4.05 -2.91
C TYR A 4 -11.38 3.66 -4.39
N HIS A 5 -10.56 4.27 -5.26
CA HIS A 5 -10.49 3.92 -6.67
C HIS A 5 -10.08 2.44 -6.87
N ALA A 6 -10.22 1.90 -8.08
CA ALA A 6 -9.74 0.55 -8.37
C ALA A 6 -8.23 0.48 -8.06
N ALA A 7 -7.80 -0.60 -7.40
CA ALA A 7 -6.37 -0.78 -7.15
C ALA A 7 -5.65 -0.95 -8.48
N GLN A 8 -4.58 -0.18 -8.66
CA GLN A 8 -3.71 -0.27 -9.84
C GLN A 8 -2.48 -1.14 -9.58
N SER A 9 -2.30 -1.62 -8.34
CA SER A 9 -1.17 -2.48 -7.98
C SER A 9 -1.31 -3.87 -8.60
N GLN A 10 -0.20 -4.39 -9.13
CA GLN A 10 -0.12 -5.70 -9.79
C GLN A 10 0.44 -6.77 -8.85
N PRO A 11 0.12 -8.05 -9.08
CA PRO A 11 0.68 -9.13 -8.29
C PRO A 11 2.12 -9.48 -8.67
N GLY A 12 2.99 -9.50 -7.68
CA GLY A 12 4.33 -10.09 -7.75
C GLY A 12 4.32 -11.62 -7.59
N THR A 13 5.50 -12.23 -7.65
CA THR A 13 5.71 -13.68 -7.55
C THR A 13 5.88 -14.16 -6.11
N ASP A 14 6.43 -13.32 -5.23
CA ASP A 14 6.97 -13.77 -3.93
C ASP A 14 6.10 -13.40 -2.71
N LYS A 15 4.92 -12.79 -2.91
CA LYS A 15 4.07 -12.29 -1.82
C LYS A 15 2.84 -13.15 -1.61
N THR A 16 2.51 -13.44 -0.34
CA THR A 16 1.26 -14.09 0.03
C THR A 16 0.09 -13.15 -0.23
N TRP A 17 -0.89 -13.63 -0.99
CA TRP A 17 -2.11 -12.89 -1.30
C TRP A 17 -3.16 -13.13 -0.22
N LEU A 18 -3.65 -12.05 0.37
CA LEU A 18 -4.83 -12.09 1.23
C LEU A 18 -6.07 -11.79 0.40
N ASP A 19 -7.19 -12.36 0.83
CA ASP A 19 -8.50 -12.04 0.28
C ASP A 19 -8.80 -10.53 0.44
N PRO A 20 -9.23 -9.82 -0.63
CA PRO A 20 -9.53 -8.39 -0.56
C PRO A 20 -10.52 -7.99 0.53
N GLU A 21 -11.50 -8.84 0.87
CA GLU A 21 -12.43 -8.55 1.96
C GLU A 21 -11.72 -8.55 3.32
N ALA A 22 -10.81 -9.50 3.56
CA ALA A 22 -9.98 -9.53 4.75
C ALA A 22 -9.07 -8.29 4.87
N ILE A 23 -8.50 -7.83 3.76
CA ILE A 23 -7.68 -6.60 3.71
C ILE A 23 -8.52 -5.37 4.10
N LEU A 24 -9.69 -5.20 3.48
CA LEU A 24 -10.60 -4.09 3.77
C LEU A 24 -11.11 -4.13 5.21
N LYS A 25 -11.41 -5.32 5.73
CA LYS A 25 -11.78 -5.51 7.13
C LYS A 25 -10.66 -5.08 8.08
N ALA A 26 -9.41 -5.43 7.81
CA ALA A 26 -8.28 -4.96 8.61
C ALA A 26 -8.13 -3.43 8.55
N ASN A 27 -8.22 -2.86 7.34
CA ASN A 27 -8.08 -1.42 7.12
C ASN A 27 -9.22 -0.59 7.73
N SER A 28 -10.42 -1.19 7.90
CA SER A 28 -11.57 -0.50 8.49
C SER A 28 -11.26 0.10 9.86
N ARG A 29 -10.43 -0.57 10.67
CA ARG A 29 -9.99 -0.08 11.99
C ARG A 29 -9.22 1.24 11.91
N CYS A 30 -8.49 1.45 10.82
CA CYS A 30 -7.79 2.69 10.57
C CYS A 30 -8.78 3.75 10.07
N THR A 31 -9.65 3.38 9.13
CA THR A 31 -10.55 4.33 8.44
C THR A 31 -11.79 4.70 9.22
N ASP A 32 -12.06 4.03 10.35
CA ASP A 32 -13.05 4.46 11.34
C ASP A 32 -12.73 5.89 11.81
N CYS A 33 -11.44 6.24 11.91
CA CYS A 33 -10.96 7.58 12.24
C CYS A 33 -10.29 8.30 11.06
N HIS A 34 -9.42 7.62 10.30
CA HIS A 34 -8.68 8.19 9.17
C HIS A 34 -9.50 8.16 7.89
N GLN A 35 -10.30 9.20 7.68
CA GLN A 35 -11.26 9.22 6.58
C GLN A 35 -10.57 9.24 5.19
N PRO A 36 -11.04 8.44 4.22
CA PRO A 36 -10.41 8.30 2.91
C PRO A 36 -10.14 9.63 2.19
N GLN A 37 -11.06 10.60 2.28
CA GLN A 37 -10.92 11.90 1.60
C GLN A 37 -9.69 12.69 2.05
N TYR A 38 -9.29 12.57 3.31
CA TYR A 38 -8.10 13.28 3.83
C TYR A 38 -6.83 12.53 3.45
N LEU A 39 -6.85 11.20 3.56
CA LEU A 39 -5.73 10.34 3.16
C LEU A 39 -5.38 10.52 1.68
N GLN A 40 -6.38 10.60 0.81
CA GLN A 40 -6.22 10.87 -0.62
C GLN A 40 -5.57 12.23 -0.89
N LYS A 41 -6.02 13.27 -0.17
CA LYS A 41 -5.50 14.62 -0.30
C LYS A 41 -4.04 14.72 0.17
N ASP A 42 -3.69 14.00 1.23
CA ASP A 42 -2.34 13.96 1.77
C ASP A 42 -1.39 13.16 0.87
N SER A 43 -1.85 12.03 0.33
CA SER A 43 -1.10 11.25 -0.65
C SER A 43 -1.99 10.34 -1.48
N TRP A 44 -1.88 10.45 -2.80
CA TRP A 44 -2.54 9.59 -3.78
C TRP A 44 -2.23 8.09 -3.58
N THR A 45 -1.10 7.77 -2.94
CA THR A 45 -0.67 6.38 -2.70
C THR A 45 -1.67 5.57 -1.87
N HIS A 46 -2.49 6.22 -1.04
CA HIS A 46 -3.51 5.51 -0.27
C HIS A 46 -4.55 4.87 -1.19
N ASP A 47 -4.96 5.56 -2.27
CA ASP A 47 -6.01 5.08 -3.16
C ASP A 47 -5.61 3.83 -3.93
N VAL A 48 -4.38 3.82 -4.45
CA VAL A 48 -3.93 2.73 -5.32
C VAL A 48 -3.52 1.47 -4.55
N HIS A 49 -3.37 1.56 -3.23
CA HIS A 49 -2.94 0.45 -2.38
C HIS A 49 -3.99 -0.05 -1.39
N ALA A 50 -4.94 0.77 -0.92
CA ALA A 50 -5.82 0.44 0.22
C ALA A 50 -6.72 -0.80 0.02
N LYS A 51 -6.90 -1.27 -1.22
CA LYS A 51 -7.68 -2.48 -1.54
C LYS A 51 -6.83 -3.75 -1.64
N ASN A 52 -5.52 -3.62 -1.87
CA ASN A 52 -4.61 -4.75 -2.09
C ASN A 52 -3.56 -4.89 -0.99
N LEU A 53 -3.47 -3.91 -0.08
CA LEU A 53 -2.52 -3.91 1.04
C LEU A 53 -3.21 -3.41 2.31
N THR A 54 -2.70 -3.87 3.45
CA THR A 54 -3.09 -3.31 4.75
C THR A 54 -2.32 -2.03 5.05
N CYS A 55 -2.89 -1.13 5.86
CA CYS A 55 -2.19 0.10 6.28
C CYS A 55 -0.82 -0.21 6.94
N THR A 56 -0.73 -1.35 7.63
CA THR A 56 0.49 -1.77 8.37
C THR A 56 1.63 -2.27 7.47
N ASN A 57 1.37 -2.50 6.18
CA ASN A 57 2.43 -2.77 5.22
C ASN A 57 3.39 -1.56 5.10
N CYS A 58 2.86 -0.33 5.19
CA CYS A 58 3.65 0.90 5.13
C CYS A 58 3.82 1.59 6.49
N HIS A 59 2.84 1.49 7.38
CA HIS A 59 2.83 2.16 8.69
C HIS A 59 3.21 1.23 9.85
N SER A 60 3.64 1.83 10.95
CA SER A 60 3.78 1.15 12.25
C SER A 60 3.20 2.06 13.33
N VAL A 61 2.37 1.49 14.19
CA VAL A 61 1.63 2.23 15.24
C VAL A 61 2.13 1.93 16.66
N HIS A 62 2.99 0.92 16.81
CA HIS A 62 3.60 0.53 18.09
C HIS A 62 5.14 0.61 18.06
N ALA A 63 5.73 1.30 17.08
CA ALA A 63 7.19 1.49 16.98
C ALA A 63 7.59 2.94 17.26
N GLU A 64 8.81 3.13 17.77
CA GLU A 64 9.40 4.47 17.96
C GLU A 64 9.41 5.29 16.67
N LYS A 65 9.59 4.61 15.53
CA LYS A 65 9.54 5.21 14.20
C LYS A 65 8.28 4.75 13.46
N ALA A 66 7.49 5.70 12.98
CA ALA A 66 6.26 5.48 12.22
C ALA A 66 6.49 5.04 10.75
N LYS A 67 7.54 4.23 10.50
CA LYS A 67 7.96 3.72 9.17
C LYS A 67 7.93 4.80 8.08
N VAL A 68 7.02 4.71 7.10
CA VAL A 68 6.93 5.60 5.93
C VAL A 68 6.83 7.08 6.29
N LEU A 69 6.25 7.41 7.46
CA LEU A 69 6.15 8.78 7.95
C LEU A 69 7.48 9.31 8.52
N SER A 70 8.36 8.43 8.95
CA SER A 70 9.69 8.76 9.49
C SER A 70 10.82 8.71 8.46
N TYR A 71 10.53 8.24 7.24
CA TYR A 71 11.53 8.10 6.19
C TYR A 71 11.82 9.44 5.52
N ASP A 72 13.11 9.68 5.27
CA ASP A 72 13.54 10.69 4.31
C ASP A 72 13.07 10.33 2.89
N HIS A 73 13.22 11.28 1.97
CA HIS A 73 12.77 11.12 0.59
C HIS A 73 13.39 9.90 -0.11
N LYS A 74 14.71 9.69 0.07
CA LYS A 74 15.44 8.59 -0.58
C LYS A 74 14.96 7.22 -0.07
N THR A 75 14.80 7.09 1.24
CA THR A 75 14.35 5.87 1.90
C THR A 75 12.90 5.56 1.53
N LYS A 76 12.04 6.58 1.45
CA LYS A 76 10.66 6.45 1.00
C LYS A 76 10.57 5.93 -0.44
N ILE A 77 11.37 6.48 -1.36
CA ILE A 77 11.43 5.98 -2.75
C ILE A 77 11.97 4.55 -2.80
N LYS A 78 13.03 4.25 -2.04
CA LYS A 78 13.60 2.90 -2.00
C LYS A 78 12.55 1.86 -1.60
N MET A 79 11.71 2.16 -0.60
CA MET A 79 10.60 1.28 -0.20
C MET A 79 9.64 0.97 -1.35
N CYS A 80 9.28 1.99 -2.16
CA CYS A 80 8.46 1.79 -3.34
C CYS A 80 9.15 0.84 -4.33
N VAL A 81 10.40 1.12 -4.67
CA VAL A 81 11.18 0.31 -5.63
C VAL A 81 11.31 -1.12 -5.14
N ASP A 82 11.69 -1.34 -3.89
CA ASP A 82 11.89 -2.67 -3.32
C ASP A 82 10.60 -3.51 -3.35
N CYS A 83 9.43 -2.89 -3.13
CA CYS A 83 8.15 -3.58 -3.18
C CYS A 83 7.67 -3.84 -4.61
N HIS A 84 7.87 -2.88 -5.52
CA HIS A 84 7.38 -2.97 -6.90
C HIS A 84 8.36 -3.68 -7.86
N LYS A 85 9.59 -3.95 -7.43
CA LYS A 85 10.63 -4.63 -8.22
C LYS A 85 10.16 -5.97 -8.77
N ASP A 86 9.58 -6.81 -7.92
CA ASP A 86 9.16 -8.18 -8.24
C ASP A 86 8.19 -8.23 -9.44
N PHE A 87 7.04 -7.53 -9.38
CA PHE A 87 6.11 -7.58 -10.52
C PHE A 87 6.62 -6.81 -11.75
N ASN A 88 7.56 -5.88 -11.60
CA ASN A 88 8.17 -5.22 -12.74
C ASN A 88 9.07 -6.21 -13.50
N GLU A 89 9.91 -6.97 -12.78
CA GLU A 89 10.74 -8.04 -13.36
C GLU A 89 9.87 -9.11 -14.03
N LYS A 90 8.82 -9.59 -13.35
CA LYS A 90 7.85 -10.53 -13.94
C LYS A 90 7.25 -10.03 -15.25
N ARG A 91 6.80 -8.76 -15.29
CA ARG A 91 6.21 -8.18 -16.51
C ARG A 91 7.22 -8.08 -17.65
N GLU A 92 8.49 -7.78 -17.34
CA GLU A 92 9.56 -7.73 -18.34
C GLU A 92 9.91 -9.12 -18.89
N GLU A 93 9.82 -10.16 -18.06
CA GLU A 93 9.98 -11.56 -18.48
C GLU A 93 8.83 -12.05 -19.36
N GLU A 94 7.58 -11.75 -19.00
CA GLU A 94 6.38 -12.10 -19.78
C GLU A 94 6.27 -11.35 -21.11
N GLY A 95 6.93 -10.19 -21.22
CA GLY A 95 6.99 -9.38 -22.43
C GLY A 95 8.15 -9.72 -23.39
N LYS A 96 9.04 -10.64 -23.01
CA LYS A 96 10.06 -11.25 -23.89
C LYS A 96 9.48 -12.44 -24.63
#